data_AF-A0A939I081-F1
#
_entry.id   AF-A0A939I081-F1
#
_cell.length_a   1.000
_cell.length_b   1.000
_cell.length_c   1.000
_cell.angle_alpha   90.00
_cell.angle_beta   90.00
_cell.angle_gamma   90.00
#
_symmetry.space_group_name_H-M   'P 1'
#
loop_
_entity.id
_entity.type
_entity.pdbx_description
1 polymer ?
#
loop_
_entity_poly.entity_id
_entity_poly.type
_entity_poly.pdbx_seq_one_letter_code
_entity_poly.pdbx_strand_id
1 'polypeptide(L)'
;MLELPSHTSEKVEIFCERIVPTNHSLAGHDGQKIYDQIAAAFNQDRRVILSFRNLERLTWSVVFTAIAQLYENFPEEQIEKSLKFVDIRQDDLDLIKRVVEVKKDYLKEPTAPVKTLSEEEIEKMKKENPDHPWIQNAGMFKDDPQFDDMLAYIEAYNRELDAEMAAYYDSLDEENEAI
;
A
#
# COMPACT_ATOMS: atom_id res chain seq x y z
N MET A 1 19.27 15.83 41.66
CA MET A 1 19.76 14.76 40.77
C MET A 1 18.66 13.71 40.74
N LEU A 2 17.82 13.76 39.71
CA LEU A 2 16.80 12.75 39.42
C LEU A 2 17.19 12.20 38.05
N GLU A 3 17.85 11.05 38.06
CA GLU A 3 18.09 10.31 36.82
C GLU A 3 16.76 9.69 36.40
N LEU A 4 16.23 10.15 35.27
CA LEU A 4 15.11 9.50 34.60
C LEU A 4 15.59 8.12 34.13
N PRO A 5 14.86 7.03 34.41
CA PRO A 5 15.23 5.73 33.88
C PRO A 5 15.23 5.82 32.36
N SER A 6 16.37 5.52 31.75
CA SER A 6 16.46 5.29 30.32
C SER A 6 15.55 4.11 29.99
N HIS A 7 14.34 4.37 29.53
CA HIS A 7 13.53 3.33 28.90
C HIS A 7 14.23 2.95 27.60
N THR A 8 15.11 1.96 27.66
CA THR A 8 15.40 1.13 26.49
C THR A 8 14.09 0.51 26.06
N SER A 9 13.39 1.18 25.14
CA SER A 9 12.22 0.61 24.47
C SER A 9 12.62 -0.76 23.93
N GLU A 10 11.96 -1.79 24.47
CA GLU A 10 12.16 -3.19 24.14
C GLU A 10 11.96 -3.38 22.63
N LYS A 11 12.83 -4.19 22.02
CA LYS A 11 12.82 -4.40 20.56
C LYS A 11 12.13 -5.71 20.20
N VAL A 12 11.33 -5.69 19.15
CA VAL A 12 10.70 -6.85 18.53
C VAL A 12 11.30 -7.04 17.14
N GLU A 13 11.72 -8.26 16.83
CA GLU A 13 12.23 -8.62 15.51
C GLU A 13 11.15 -9.42 14.76
N ILE A 14 10.72 -8.89 13.62
CA ILE A 14 9.71 -9.50 12.75
C ILE A 14 10.42 -9.96 11.48
N PHE A 15 10.27 -11.24 11.14
CA PHE A 15 10.88 -11.84 9.96
C PHE A 15 9.77 -12.13 8.94
N CYS A 16 9.74 -11.40 7.84
CA CYS A 16 8.70 -11.55 6.83
C CYS A 16 8.62 -12.99 6.30
N GLU A 17 9.76 -13.66 6.11
CA GLU A 17 9.83 -15.08 5.70
C GLU A 17 9.09 -16.07 6.62
N ARG A 18 8.82 -15.70 7.88
CA ARG A 18 8.07 -16.55 8.82
C ARG A 18 6.57 -16.34 8.76
N ILE A 19 6.16 -15.22 8.16
CA ILE A 19 4.76 -14.84 7.98
C ILE A 19 4.26 -15.34 6.61
N VAL A 20 5.18 -15.48 5.65
CA VAL A 20 4.93 -16.01 4.31
C VAL A 20 5.29 -17.49 4.26
N PRO A 21 4.33 -18.40 3.98
CA PRO A 21 4.67 -19.79 3.70
C PRO A 21 5.61 -19.86 2.50
N THR A 22 6.74 -20.54 2.66
CA THR A 22 7.66 -20.87 1.57
C THR A 22 6.85 -21.47 0.41
N ASN A 23 6.94 -20.82 -0.75
CA ASN A 23 6.35 -21.16 -2.06
C ASN A 23 5.16 -20.30 -2.55
N HIS A 24 4.76 -19.19 -1.92
CA HIS A 24 3.77 -18.27 -2.50
C HIS A 24 4.27 -16.82 -2.58
N SER A 25 3.97 -16.16 -3.69
CA SER A 25 4.19 -14.73 -3.87
C SER A 25 3.36 -13.98 -2.82
N LEU A 26 3.99 -13.04 -2.10
CA LEU A 26 3.35 -12.16 -1.13
C LEU A 26 2.04 -11.55 -1.69
N ALA A 27 0.90 -11.97 -1.14
CA ALA A 27 -0.43 -11.45 -1.46
C ALA A 27 -0.88 -10.42 -0.40
N GLY A 28 -1.89 -9.59 -0.71
CA GLY A 28 -2.33 -8.50 0.18
C GLY A 28 -2.66 -8.95 1.62
N HIS A 29 -3.20 -10.16 1.79
CA HIS A 29 -3.52 -10.72 3.12
C HIS A 29 -2.28 -10.97 4.00
N ASP A 30 -1.11 -11.24 3.42
CA ASP A 30 0.13 -11.38 4.19
C ASP A 30 0.66 -10.03 4.68
N GLY A 31 0.36 -8.95 3.95
CA GLY A 31 0.64 -7.58 4.39
C GLY A 31 -0.10 -7.22 5.68
N GLN A 32 -1.35 -7.65 5.83
CA GLN A 32 -2.14 -7.39 7.04
C GLN A 32 -1.51 -8.01 8.29
N LYS A 33 -1.03 -9.27 8.20
CA LYS A 33 -0.35 -9.93 9.32
C LYS A 33 0.92 -9.21 9.77
N ILE A 34 1.65 -8.61 8.82
CA ILE A 34 2.84 -7.79 9.13
C ILE A 34 2.39 -6.52 9.86
N TYR A 35 1.38 -5.81 9.32
CA TYR A 35 0.80 -4.63 9.97
C TYR A 35 0.36 -4.93 11.41
N ASP A 36 -0.41 -6.00 11.63
CA ASP A 36 -0.97 -6.33 12.94
C ASP A 36 0.14 -6.53 13.99
N GLN A 37 1.25 -7.18 13.61
CA GLN A 37 2.40 -7.37 14.50
C GLN A 37 3.14 -6.06 14.79
N ILE A 38 3.31 -5.19 13.78
CA ILE A 38 3.91 -3.86 13.96
C ILE A 38 3.03 -3.01 14.88
N ALA A 39 1.73 -2.94 14.60
CA ALA A 39 0.75 -2.18 15.37
C ALA A 39 0.70 -2.66 16.83
N ALA A 40 0.68 -3.98 17.06
CA ALA A 40 0.73 -4.54 18.41
C ALA A 40 2.01 -4.17 19.17
N ALA A 41 3.17 -4.06 18.48
CA ALA A 41 4.40 -3.59 19.09
C ALA A 41 4.38 -2.09 19.38
N PHE A 42 3.90 -1.27 18.44
CA PHE A 42 3.76 0.18 18.60
C PHE A 42 2.82 0.56 19.73
N ASN A 43 1.70 -0.14 19.89
CA ASN A 43 0.76 0.05 21.00
C ASN A 43 1.37 -0.29 22.37
N GLN A 44 2.53 -0.93 22.40
CA GLN A 44 3.29 -1.25 23.62
C GLN A 44 4.58 -0.41 23.72
N ASP A 45 4.70 0.67 22.94
CA ASP A 45 5.89 1.52 22.86
C ASP A 45 7.18 0.76 22.54
N ARG A 46 7.07 -0.36 21.82
CA ARG A 46 8.21 -1.20 21.42
C ARG A 46 8.70 -0.82 20.03
N ARG A 47 10.02 -0.92 19.84
CA ARG A 47 10.65 -0.74 18.53
C ARG A 47 10.59 -2.02 17.72
N VAL A 48 10.36 -1.90 16.43
CA VAL A 48 10.29 -3.00 15.47
C VAL A 48 11.48 -2.97 14.53
N ILE A 49 12.14 -4.12 14.39
CA ILE A 49 13.08 -4.39 13.31
C ILE A 49 12.40 -5.39 12.37
N LEU A 50 12.04 -4.94 11.17
CA LEU A 50 11.38 -5.74 10.15
C LEU A 50 12.42 -6.24 9.14
N SER A 51 12.64 -7.55 9.11
CA SER A 51 13.60 -8.22 8.23
C SER A 51 12.91 -8.76 6.97
N PHE A 52 13.47 -8.41 5.82
CA PHE A 52 13.05 -8.86 4.49
C PHE A 52 13.90 -10.03 3.97
N ARG A 53 14.69 -10.67 4.85
CA ARG A 53 15.56 -11.79 4.49
C ARG A 53 14.75 -12.92 3.82
N ASN A 54 15.34 -13.52 2.80
CA ASN A 54 14.78 -14.63 2.01
C ASN A 54 13.41 -14.36 1.37
N LEU A 55 13.01 -13.10 1.25
CA LEU A 55 11.88 -12.74 0.39
C LEU A 55 12.32 -12.70 -1.07
N GLU A 56 11.60 -13.43 -1.92
CA GLU A 56 11.85 -13.46 -3.37
C GLU A 56 11.34 -12.19 -4.06
N ARG A 57 10.16 -11.70 -3.65
CA ARG A 57 9.49 -10.54 -4.25
C ARG A 57 8.64 -9.81 -3.22
N LEU A 58 8.82 -8.50 -3.12
CA LEU A 58 7.93 -7.57 -2.45
C LEU A 58 6.98 -6.94 -3.47
N THR A 59 5.68 -6.85 -3.16
CA THR A 59 4.67 -6.28 -4.07
C THR A 59 4.07 -4.99 -3.50
N TRP A 60 3.55 -4.14 -4.39
CA TRP A 60 2.86 -2.90 -4.00
C TRP A 60 1.76 -3.16 -2.97
N SER A 61 0.92 -4.17 -3.19
CA SER A 61 -0.19 -4.51 -2.29
C SER A 61 0.27 -4.80 -0.87
N VAL A 62 1.34 -5.59 -0.71
CA VAL A 62 1.87 -5.94 0.61
C VAL A 62 2.47 -4.73 1.30
N VAL A 63 3.22 -3.90 0.58
CA VAL A 63 3.75 -2.66 1.15
C VAL A 63 2.64 -1.71 1.57
N PHE A 64 1.60 -1.59 0.74
CA PHE A 64 0.46 -0.71 1.02
C PHE A 64 -0.25 -1.15 2.32
N THR A 65 -0.59 -2.42 2.44
CA THR A 65 -1.25 -2.97 3.62
C THR A 65 -0.33 -3.01 4.85
N ALA A 66 0.92 -3.47 4.71
CA ALA A 66 1.81 -3.64 5.85
C ALA A 66 2.36 -2.33 6.42
N ILE A 67 2.71 -1.39 5.53
CA ILE A 67 3.51 -0.20 5.88
C ILE A 67 2.71 1.08 5.71
N ALA A 68 2.03 1.26 4.58
CA ALA A 68 1.31 2.51 4.32
C ALA A 68 0.15 2.71 5.30
N GLN A 69 -0.58 1.64 5.60
CA GLN A 69 -1.66 1.64 6.60
C GLN A 69 -1.22 2.10 7.99
N LEU A 70 0.07 1.97 8.35
CA LEU A 70 0.58 2.49 9.63
C LEU A 70 0.38 4.01 9.75
N TYR A 71 0.51 4.75 8.65
CA TYR A 71 0.36 6.21 8.62
C TYR A 71 -1.08 6.68 8.83
N GLU A 72 -2.06 5.78 8.80
CA GLU A 72 -3.45 6.10 9.17
C GLU A 72 -3.67 6.07 10.68
N ASN A 73 -2.89 5.25 11.40
CA ASN A 73 -3.17 4.86 12.77
C ASN A 73 -2.08 5.31 13.77
N PHE A 74 -0.89 5.65 13.27
CA PHE A 74 0.25 6.05 14.09
C PHE A 74 0.86 7.37 13.58
N PRO A 75 1.31 8.26 14.48
CA PRO A 75 2.04 9.46 14.09
C PRO A 75 3.31 9.12 13.33
N GLU A 76 3.61 9.91 12.29
CA GLU A 76 4.82 9.73 11.46
C GLU A 76 6.11 9.69 12.30
N GLU A 77 6.24 10.57 13.29
CA GLU A 77 7.39 10.59 14.21
C GLU A 77 7.56 9.25 14.96
N GLN A 78 6.46 8.62 15.38
CA GLN A 78 6.50 7.32 16.05
C GLN A 78 6.98 6.24 15.09
N ILE A 79 6.47 6.22 13.86
CA ILE A 79 6.85 5.25 12.82
C ILE A 79 8.35 5.38 12.53
N GLU A 80 8.84 6.59 12.26
CA GLU A 80 10.24 6.84 11.91
C GLU A 80 11.22 6.48 13.03
N LYS A 81 10.84 6.74 14.29
CA LYS A 81 11.66 6.40 15.45
C LYS A 81 11.64 4.92 15.79
N SER A 82 10.53 4.23 15.47
CA SER A 82 10.23 2.91 16.02
C SER A 82 10.28 1.77 15.00
N LEU A 83 10.26 2.03 13.70
CA LEU A 83 10.35 1.01 12.65
C LEU A 83 11.68 1.10 11.90
N LYS A 84 12.38 -0.03 11.82
CA LYS A 84 13.61 -0.16 11.04
C LYS A 84 13.53 -1.34 10.09
N PHE A 85 13.90 -1.12 8.83
CA PHE A 85 14.03 -2.18 7.83
C PHE A 85 15.45 -2.75 7.81
N VAL A 86 15.58 -4.07 7.71
CA VAL A 86 16.86 -4.79 7.56
C VAL A 86 16.73 -5.90 6.52
N ASP A 87 17.87 -6.35 5.99
CA ASP A 87 17.94 -7.38 4.94
C ASP A 87 17.07 -7.07 3.69
N ILE A 88 16.95 -5.80 3.31
CA ILE A 88 16.11 -5.32 2.22
C ILE A 88 16.95 -4.93 0.99
N ARG A 89 16.45 -5.24 -0.21
CA ARG A 89 17.07 -4.82 -1.48
C ARG A 89 16.74 -3.34 -1.76
N GLN A 90 17.57 -2.69 -2.57
CA GLN A 90 17.42 -1.25 -2.83
C GLN A 90 16.13 -0.92 -3.61
N ASP A 91 15.78 -1.74 -4.60
CA ASP A 91 14.53 -1.63 -5.37
C ASP A 91 13.28 -1.78 -4.49
N ASP A 92 13.31 -2.72 -3.54
CA ASP A 92 12.23 -2.89 -2.55
C ASP A 92 12.13 -1.69 -1.61
N LEU A 93 13.26 -1.11 -1.20
CA LEU A 93 13.26 0.10 -0.37
C LEU A 93 12.67 1.30 -1.13
N ASP A 94 12.97 1.43 -2.41
CA ASP A 94 12.42 2.51 -3.24
C ASP A 94 10.92 2.31 -3.53
N LEU A 95 10.45 1.06 -3.65
CA LEU A 95 9.03 0.74 -3.64
C LEU A 95 8.36 1.20 -2.33
N ILE A 96 8.95 0.89 -1.16
CA ILE A 96 8.41 1.32 0.13
C ILE A 96 8.29 2.85 0.21
N LYS A 97 9.34 3.58 -0.14
CA LYS A 97 9.31 5.06 -0.13
C LYS A 97 8.18 5.59 -1.00
N ARG A 98 8.06 5.09 -2.24
CA ARG A 98 7.03 5.53 -3.17
C ARG A 98 5.62 5.28 -2.64
N VAL A 99 5.38 4.11 -2.06
CA VAL A 99 4.08 3.77 -1.48
C VAL A 99 3.74 4.68 -0.29
N VAL A 100 4.71 4.93 0.58
CA VAL A 100 4.55 5.82 1.73
C VAL A 100 4.26 7.27 1.29
N GLU A 101 4.99 7.77 0.28
CA GLU A 101 4.73 9.10 -0.30
C GLU A 101 3.31 9.20 -0.84
N VAL A 102 2.88 8.23 -1.66
CA VAL A 102 1.52 8.18 -2.20
C VAL A 102 0.47 8.18 -1.09
N LYS A 103 0.69 7.41 -0.01
CA LYS A 103 -0.25 7.37 1.10
C LYS A 103 -0.30 8.68 1.87
N LYS A 104 0.85 9.31 2.14
CA LYS A 104 0.92 10.61 2.80
C LYS A 104 0.21 11.69 1.98
N ASP A 105 0.41 11.69 0.66
CA ASP A 105 -0.27 12.65 -0.22
C ASP A 105 -1.78 12.42 -0.24
N TYR A 106 -2.22 11.16 -0.29
CA TYR A 106 -3.64 10.82 -0.14
C TYR A 106 -4.21 11.29 1.21
N LEU A 107 -3.48 11.13 2.32
CA LEU A 107 -3.96 11.57 3.64
C LEU A 107 -4.08 13.09 3.78
N LYS A 108 -3.31 13.87 3.02
CA LYS A 108 -3.45 15.34 2.97
C LYS A 108 -4.74 15.73 2.25
N GLU A 109 -5.04 15.07 1.13
CA GLU A 109 -6.19 15.38 0.28
C GLU A 109 -6.87 14.10 -0.26
N PRO A 110 -7.70 13.39 0.55
CA PRO A 110 -8.27 12.10 0.16
C PRO A 110 -9.19 12.14 -1.05
N THR A 111 -9.78 13.31 -1.30
CA THR A 111 -10.67 13.57 -2.45
C THR A 111 -9.96 14.28 -3.59
N ALA A 112 -8.64 14.47 -3.52
CA ALA A 112 -7.90 15.05 -4.62
C ALA A 112 -8.04 14.15 -5.85
N PRO A 113 -8.31 14.72 -7.03
CA PRO A 113 -8.21 13.95 -8.27
C PRO A 113 -6.79 13.39 -8.38
N VAL A 114 -6.68 12.13 -8.83
CA VAL A 114 -5.38 11.50 -9.09
C VAL A 114 -4.55 12.47 -9.92
N LYS A 115 -3.37 12.85 -9.41
CA LYS A 115 -2.52 13.84 -10.05
C LYS A 115 -2.21 13.36 -11.48
N THR A 116 -2.84 14.01 -12.45
CA THR A 116 -2.55 13.80 -13.87
C THR A 116 -1.18 14.38 -14.17
N LEU A 117 -0.38 13.67 -14.95
CA LEU A 117 0.88 14.22 -15.46
C LEU A 117 0.57 15.44 -16.32
N SER A 118 1.33 16.51 -16.11
CA SER A 118 1.25 17.69 -16.98
C SER A 118 1.80 17.36 -18.38
N GLU A 119 1.43 18.17 -19.38
CA GLU A 119 2.00 18.03 -20.73
C GLU A 119 3.54 18.15 -20.71
N GLU A 120 4.08 19.01 -19.84
CA GLU A 120 5.53 19.19 -19.66
C GLU A 120 6.20 17.94 -19.06
N GLU A 121 5.56 17.30 -18.08
CA GLU A 121 6.06 16.06 -17.48
C GLU A 121 6.04 14.91 -18.48
N ILE A 122 4.97 14.80 -19.28
CA ILE A 122 4.86 13.80 -20.36
C ILE A 122 5.96 14.03 -21.41
N GLU A 123 6.20 15.28 -21.81
CA GLU A 123 7.23 15.61 -22.80
C GLU A 123 8.64 15.33 -22.28
N LYS A 124 8.89 15.60 -21.00
CA LYS A 124 10.14 15.22 -20.33
C LYS A 124 10.34 13.70 -20.36
N MET A 125 9.33 12.92 -20.00
CA MET A 125 9.41 11.46 -20.02
C MET A 125 9.63 10.90 -21.43
N LYS A 126 9.00 11.50 -22.45
CA LYS A 126 9.23 11.17 -23.87
C LYS A 126 10.69 11.34 -24.27
N LYS A 127 11.32 12.41 -23.80
CA LYS A 127 12.74 12.68 -24.08
C LYS A 127 13.68 11.74 -23.34
N GLU A 128 13.36 11.38 -22.10
CA GLU A 128 14.21 10.56 -21.23
C GLU A 128 14.14 9.06 -21.59
N ASN A 129 12.98 8.57 -22.04
CA ASN A 129 12.79 7.16 -22.39
C ASN A 129 11.80 6.97 -23.56
N PRO A 130 12.19 7.35 -24.79
CA PRO A 130 11.29 7.36 -25.95
C PRO A 130 10.78 5.96 -26.35
N ASP A 131 11.55 4.91 -26.04
CA ASP A 131 11.23 3.53 -26.44
C ASP A 131 10.33 2.78 -25.44
N HIS A 132 9.96 3.41 -24.31
CA HIS A 132 9.10 2.76 -23.33
C HIS A 132 7.68 2.57 -23.90
N PRO A 133 7.06 1.37 -23.80
CA PRO A 133 5.76 1.09 -24.42
C PRO A 133 4.65 2.06 -24.00
N TRP A 134 4.67 2.56 -22.76
CA TRP A 134 3.68 3.52 -22.27
C TRP A 134 3.88 4.92 -22.84
N ILE A 135 5.13 5.27 -23.20
CA ILE A 135 5.48 6.57 -23.78
C ILE A 135 5.08 6.63 -25.26
N GLN A 136 5.27 5.53 -25.98
CA GLN A 136 4.87 5.40 -27.39
C GLN A 136 3.35 5.54 -27.58
N ASN A 137 2.57 5.15 -26.57
CA ASN A 137 1.11 5.15 -26.60
C ASN A 137 0.49 6.31 -25.79
N ALA A 138 1.29 7.24 -25.30
CA ALA A 138 0.79 8.36 -24.49
C ALA A 138 -0.18 9.24 -25.31
N GLY A 139 -1.44 9.31 -24.86
CA GLY A 139 -2.48 10.11 -25.50
C GLY A 139 -3.25 9.40 -26.63
N MET A 140 -3.04 8.10 -26.86
CA MET A 140 -3.69 7.36 -27.96
C MET A 140 -5.23 7.36 -27.92
N PHE A 141 -5.82 7.62 -26.76
CA PHE A 141 -7.28 7.66 -26.54
C PHE A 141 -7.84 9.08 -26.32
N LYS A 142 -7.00 10.14 -26.43
CA LYS A 142 -7.42 11.52 -26.10
C LYS A 142 -8.58 12.01 -26.97
N ASP A 143 -8.61 11.57 -28.22
CA ASP A 143 -9.60 11.97 -29.22
C ASP A 143 -10.51 10.78 -29.64
N ASP A 144 -10.55 9.70 -28.86
CA ASP A 144 -11.40 8.54 -29.17
C ASP A 144 -12.89 8.89 -28.91
N PRO A 145 -13.74 8.95 -29.96
CA PRO A 145 -15.15 9.34 -29.79
C PRO A 145 -15.98 8.33 -28.99
N GLN A 146 -15.49 7.10 -28.83
CA GLN A 146 -16.17 6.03 -28.09
C GLN A 146 -15.72 5.96 -26.63
N PHE A 147 -14.77 6.80 -26.20
CA PHE A 147 -14.20 6.73 -24.86
C PHE A 147 -15.25 6.99 -23.77
N ASP A 148 -16.12 7.97 -23.98
CA ASP A 148 -17.21 8.29 -23.05
C ASP A 148 -18.23 7.15 -22.94
N ASP A 149 -18.57 6.51 -24.07
CA ASP A 149 -19.47 5.35 -24.09
C ASP A 149 -18.86 4.14 -23.35
N MET A 150 -17.56 3.92 -23.52
CA MET A 150 -16.82 2.88 -22.81
C MET A 150 -16.82 3.14 -21.28
N LEU A 151 -16.60 4.39 -20.85
CA LEU A 151 -16.66 4.75 -19.43
C LEU A 151 -18.05 4.52 -18.84
N ALA A 152 -19.11 4.95 -19.55
CA ALA A 152 -20.48 4.73 -19.13
C ALA A 152 -20.83 3.24 -19.01
N TYR A 153 -20.31 2.41 -19.92
CA TYR A 153 -20.45 0.95 -19.85
C TYR A 153 -19.75 0.36 -18.62
N ILE A 154 -18.50 0.77 -18.34
CA ILE A 154 -17.76 0.32 -17.16
C ILE A 154 -18.50 0.71 -15.88
N GLU A 155 -19.03 1.92 -15.80
CA GLU A 155 -19.77 2.40 -14.62
C GLU A 155 -21.10 1.65 -14.44
N ALA A 156 -21.82 1.34 -15.51
CA ALA A 156 -23.01 0.49 -15.46
C ALA A 156 -22.68 -0.91 -14.94
N TYR A 157 -21.63 -1.53 -15.48
CA TYR A 157 -21.18 -2.87 -15.08
C TYR A 157 -20.71 -2.91 -13.62
N ASN A 158 -19.95 -1.91 -13.17
CA ASN A 158 -19.53 -1.82 -11.77
C ASN A 158 -20.74 -1.69 -10.82
N ARG A 159 -21.76 -0.92 -11.19
CA ARG A 159 -23.00 -0.81 -10.38
C ARG A 159 -23.74 -2.14 -10.28
N GLU A 160 -23.79 -2.92 -11.35
CA GLU A 160 -24.39 -4.27 -11.33
C GLU A 160 -23.62 -5.20 -10.38
N LEU A 161 -22.29 -5.23 -10.50
CA LEU A 161 -21.43 -6.03 -9.62
C LEU A 161 -21.51 -5.60 -8.15
N ASP A 162 -21.50 -4.30 -7.87
CA ASP A 162 -21.59 -3.77 -6.50
C ASP A 162 -22.95 -4.12 -5.87
N ALA A 163 -24.04 -4.07 -6.64
CA ALA A 163 -25.36 -4.47 -6.18
C ALA A 163 -25.44 -5.99 -5.91
N GLU A 164 -24.83 -6.82 -6.76
CA GLU A 164 -24.75 -8.27 -6.56
C GLU A 164 -23.94 -8.62 -5.29
N MET A 165 -22.78 -7.99 -5.11
CA MET A 165 -21.95 -8.19 -3.92
C MET A 165 -22.65 -7.72 -2.64
N ALA A 166 -23.31 -6.55 -2.67
CA ALA A 166 -24.06 -6.04 -1.52
C ALA A 166 -25.18 -7.03 -1.11
N ALA A 167 -25.97 -7.52 -2.07
CA ALA A 167 -27.02 -8.51 -1.79
C ALA A 167 -26.46 -9.82 -1.22
N TYR A 168 -25.28 -10.25 -1.68
CA TYR A 168 -24.59 -11.42 -1.12
C TYR A 168 -24.17 -11.19 0.34
N TYR A 169 -23.57 -10.04 0.66
CA TYR A 169 -23.18 -9.73 2.05
C TYR A 169 -24.39 -9.57 2.97
N ASP A 170 -25.47 -8.92 2.52
CA ASP A 170 -26.72 -8.82 3.28
C ASP A 170 -27.26 -10.23 3.64
N SER A 171 -27.20 -11.19 2.70
CA SER A 171 -27.64 -12.56 2.96
C SER A 171 -26.78 -13.30 4.00
N LEU A 172 -25.47 -13.02 4.05
CA LEU A 172 -24.58 -13.61 5.04
C LEU A 172 -24.78 -13.02 6.44
N ASP A 173 -25.07 -11.72 6.52
CA ASP A 173 -25.37 -11.06 7.78
C ASP A 173 -26.71 -11.56 8.35
N GLU A 174 -27.73 -11.73 7.51
CA GLU A 174 -29.00 -12.36 7.90
C GLU A 174 -28.81 -13.81 8.39
N GLU A 175 -27.96 -14.61 7.73
CA GLU A 175 -27.64 -15.97 8.17
C GLU A 175 -26.83 -16.00 9.49
N ASN A 176 -25.94 -15.03 9.72
CA ASN A 176 -25.15 -14.92 10.95
C ASN A 176 -25.96 -14.41 12.15
N GLU A 177 -26.97 -13.56 11.93
CA GLU A 177 -27.87 -13.09 13.01
C GLU A 177 -28.94 -14.12 13.40
N ALA A 178 -29.15 -15.16 12.58
CA ALA A 178 -30.13 -16.22 12.81
C ALA A 178 -29.61 -17.41 13.66
N ILE A 179 -28.36 -17.36 14.14
CA ILE A 179 -27.68 -18.40 14.96
C ILE A 179 -27.45 -17.89 16.39
#